data_AF-A0A9D2F8R7-F1
#
_entry.id   AF-A0A9D2F8R7-F1
#
_cell.length_a   1.000
_cell.length_b   1.000
_cell.length_c   1.000
_cell.angle_alpha   90.00
_cell.angle_beta   90.00
_cell.angle_gamma   90.00
#
_symmetry.space_group_name_H-M   'P 1'
#
loop_
_entity.id
_entity.type
_entity.pdbx_description
1 polymer ?
#
loop_
_entity_poly.entity_id
_entity_poly.type
_entity_poly.pdbx_seq_one_letter_code
_entity_poly.pdbx_strand_id
1 'polypeptide(L)'
;MILIKDSLQFEKKIALSKLLLQCSNAPFPIELSILTTNQLNQQQHPYPFEFHYSEFWRSRYTNEPTKWLSRLGQTDIDLATHLTIIYHAGICFDGPPVKTLFHPIAKEDYLNAILADYYDCIAHFEENPIYSALNSFRVLAYLSESKILSKYDAGLWAIQPLIQHLPDTYSNIDIFELTDHKKLILKDLKQQIEDSVN
;
A
#
# COMPACT_ATOMS: atom_id res chain seq x y z
N MET A 1 0.50 1.95 -11.61
CA MET A 1 0.44 0.67 -12.36
C MET A 1 0.37 0.97 -13.83
N ILE A 2 1.14 0.27 -14.66
CA ILE A 2 1.09 0.36 -16.13
C ILE A 2 0.88 -1.04 -16.67
N LEU A 3 -0.06 -1.20 -17.60
CA LEU A 3 -0.27 -2.45 -18.32
C LEU A 3 0.23 -2.28 -19.75
N ILE A 4 1.12 -3.17 -20.19
CA ILE A 4 1.66 -3.19 -21.56
C ILE A 4 1.31 -4.50 -22.24
N LYS A 5 1.32 -4.52 -23.57
CA LYS A 5 1.02 -5.74 -24.33
C LYS A 5 2.23 -6.69 -24.34
N ASP A 6 3.38 -6.17 -24.74
CA ASP A 6 4.60 -6.93 -24.97
C ASP A 6 5.68 -6.56 -23.94
N SER A 7 6.59 -7.50 -23.65
CA SER A 7 7.68 -7.29 -22.70
C SER A 7 8.55 -6.09 -23.07
N LEU A 8 9.04 -5.38 -22.04
CA LEU A 8 9.93 -4.24 -22.21
C LEU A 8 11.31 -4.71 -22.62
N GLN A 9 11.83 -4.12 -23.70
CA GLN A 9 13.24 -4.25 -24.06
C GLN A 9 14.13 -3.85 -22.89
N PHE A 10 15.25 -4.55 -22.72
CA PHE A 10 16.15 -4.37 -21.59
C PHE A 10 16.68 -2.94 -21.50
N GLU A 11 17.00 -2.33 -22.64
CA GLU A 11 17.48 -0.95 -22.75
C GLU A 11 16.43 0.05 -22.24
N LYS A 12 15.14 -0.22 -22.47
CA LYS A 12 14.05 0.60 -21.96
C LYS A 12 13.90 0.46 -20.44
N LYS A 13 14.08 -0.74 -19.88
CA LYS A 13 14.10 -0.93 -18.43
C LYS A 13 15.22 -0.13 -17.76
N ILE A 14 16.41 -0.14 -18.37
CA ILE A 14 17.57 0.64 -17.89
C ILE A 14 17.32 2.15 -18.01
N ALA A 15 16.76 2.61 -19.13
CA ALA A 15 16.44 4.02 -19.31
C ALA A 15 15.38 4.48 -18.30
N LEU A 16 14.33 3.67 -18.09
CA LEU A 16 13.28 3.94 -17.12
C LEU A 16 13.82 3.98 -15.68
N SER A 17 14.69 3.05 -15.29
CA SER A 17 15.26 3.07 -13.93
C SER A 17 16.10 4.34 -13.70
N LYS A 18 16.88 4.78 -14.70
CA LYS A 18 17.64 6.03 -14.61
C LYS A 18 16.73 7.25 -14.45
N LEU A 19 15.65 7.30 -15.23
CA LEU A 19 14.66 8.37 -15.13
C LEU A 19 14.03 8.42 -13.73
N LEU A 20 13.56 7.27 -13.22
CA LEU A 20 12.93 7.18 -11.90
C LEU A 20 13.88 7.55 -10.76
N LEU A 21 15.16 7.17 -10.85
CA LEU A 21 16.18 7.61 -9.89
C LEU A 21 16.36 9.13 -9.88
N GLN A 22 16.20 9.79 -11.02
CA GLN A 22 16.36 11.24 -11.14
C GLN A 22 15.14 12.02 -10.67
N CYS A 23 13.92 11.52 -10.92
CA CYS A 23 12.69 12.29 -10.66
C CYS A 23 11.92 11.87 -9.39
N SER A 24 12.12 10.66 -8.87
CA SER A 24 11.47 10.23 -7.63
C SER A 24 11.98 11.04 -6.42
N ASN A 25 11.10 11.30 -5.45
CA ASN A 25 11.28 12.23 -4.32
C ASN A 25 11.29 13.72 -4.71
N ALA A 26 10.82 14.07 -5.91
CA ALA A 26 10.73 15.46 -6.36
C ALA A 26 9.38 15.73 -7.08
N PRO A 27 8.30 16.12 -6.37
CA PRO A 27 8.24 16.41 -4.93
C PRO A 27 7.97 15.21 -4.01
N PHE A 28 7.51 14.07 -4.56
CA PHE A 28 7.09 12.90 -3.78
C PHE A 28 7.75 11.61 -4.30
N PRO A 29 7.89 10.57 -3.46
CA PRO A 29 8.35 9.26 -3.91
C PRO A 29 7.41 8.67 -4.95
N ILE A 30 7.99 8.08 -6.00
CA ILE A 30 7.26 7.36 -7.04
C ILE A 30 7.31 5.87 -6.72
N GLU A 31 6.13 5.24 -6.77
CA GLU A 31 6.01 3.79 -6.80
C GLU A 31 5.30 3.37 -8.09
N LEU A 32 5.91 2.42 -8.82
CA LEU A 32 5.47 2.04 -10.15
C LEU A 32 5.70 0.56 -10.41
N SER A 33 4.63 -0.18 -10.64
CA SER A 33 4.65 -1.53 -11.23
C SER A 33 4.19 -1.50 -12.69
N ILE A 34 4.89 -2.25 -13.54
CA ILE A 34 4.54 -2.52 -14.93
C ILE A 34 4.30 -4.03 -15.08
N LEU A 35 3.16 -4.40 -15.66
CA LEU A 35 2.81 -5.77 -15.98
C LEU A 35 2.53 -5.89 -17.48
N THR A 36 2.80 -7.06 -18.05
CA THR A 36 2.24 -7.42 -19.36
C THR A 36 0.79 -7.91 -19.21
N THR A 37 -0.03 -7.80 -20.26
CA THR A 37 -1.37 -8.39 -20.28
C THR A 37 -1.35 -9.90 -20.03
N ASN A 38 -0.31 -10.58 -20.52
CA ASN A 38 -0.15 -12.02 -20.26
C ASN A 38 0.11 -12.32 -18.77
N GLN A 39 0.99 -11.55 -18.12
CA GLN A 39 1.27 -11.67 -16.69
C GLN A 39 0.02 -11.39 -15.83
N LEU A 40 -0.76 -10.38 -16.18
CA LEU A 40 -2.02 -10.08 -15.49
C LEU A 40 -3.00 -11.27 -15.58
N ASN A 41 -3.13 -11.86 -16.78
CA ASN A 41 -4.07 -12.95 -17.04
C ASN A 41 -3.63 -14.31 -16.48
N GLN A 42 -2.38 -14.47 -16.04
CA GLN A 42 -1.92 -15.71 -15.42
C GLN A 42 -2.59 -15.99 -14.06
N GLN A 43 -3.06 -14.94 -13.38
CA GLN A 43 -3.79 -15.06 -12.09
C GLN A 43 -3.08 -15.98 -11.09
N GLN A 44 -1.76 -15.85 -10.99
CA GLN A 44 -0.93 -16.67 -10.12
C GLN A 44 -0.27 -15.81 -9.06
N HIS A 45 -0.65 -16.02 -7.80
CA HIS A 45 -0.06 -15.33 -6.66
C HIS A 45 1.19 -16.07 -6.11
N PRO A 46 2.27 -15.37 -5.74
CA PRO A 46 2.54 -13.94 -5.93
C PRO A 46 2.61 -13.54 -7.41
N TYR A 47 2.02 -12.38 -7.74
CA TYR A 47 1.84 -11.97 -9.14
C TYR A 47 3.18 -11.58 -9.78
N PRO A 48 3.42 -11.94 -11.04
CA PRO A 48 4.63 -11.52 -11.75
C PRO A 48 4.54 -10.06 -12.20
N PHE A 49 5.70 -9.43 -12.36
CA PHE A 49 5.81 -8.10 -12.96
C PHE A 49 6.91 -8.03 -14.02
N GLU A 50 6.77 -7.08 -14.92
CA GLU A 50 7.76 -6.77 -15.96
C GLU A 50 8.86 -5.83 -15.44
N PHE A 51 8.46 -4.85 -14.62
CA PHE A 51 9.32 -3.87 -13.96
C PHE A 51 8.62 -3.35 -12.70
N HIS A 52 9.35 -3.15 -11.59
CA HIS A 52 8.81 -2.50 -10.39
C HIS A 52 9.85 -1.55 -9.78
N TYR A 53 9.43 -0.33 -9.47
CA TYR A 53 10.25 0.64 -8.75
C TYR A 53 9.51 1.17 -7.53
N SER A 54 10.25 1.27 -6.42
CA SER A 54 9.86 1.94 -5.19
C SER A 54 11.13 2.46 -4.52
N GLU A 55 10.99 3.39 -3.58
CA GLU A 55 12.15 3.88 -2.83
C GLU A 55 12.80 2.78 -1.97
N PHE A 56 12.03 1.78 -1.55
CA PHE A 56 12.56 0.59 -0.90
C PHE A 56 13.53 -0.20 -1.81
N TRP A 57 13.31 -0.18 -3.13
CA TRP A 57 14.14 -0.88 -4.11
C TRP A 57 15.20 0.02 -4.76
N ARG A 58 15.25 1.31 -4.39
CA ARG A 58 16.14 2.31 -5.00
C ARG A 58 17.59 1.85 -5.08
N SER A 59 18.12 1.28 -3.98
CA SER A 59 19.51 0.82 -3.90
C SER A 59 19.84 -0.27 -4.92
N ARG A 60 18.87 -1.10 -5.31
CA ARG A 60 19.03 -2.16 -6.34
C ARG A 60 19.31 -1.55 -7.70
N TYR A 61 18.65 -0.42 -8.01
CA TYR A 61 18.84 0.33 -9.25
C TYR A 61 20.09 1.20 -9.24
N THR A 62 20.51 1.71 -8.08
CA THR A 62 21.72 2.53 -7.97
C THR A 62 23.00 1.69 -8.04
N ASN A 63 23.02 0.52 -7.41
CA ASN A 63 24.25 -0.26 -7.21
C ASN A 63 24.54 -1.21 -8.38
N GLU A 64 23.58 -2.04 -8.79
CA GLU A 64 23.77 -3.05 -9.83
C GLU A 64 22.52 -3.19 -10.74
N PRO A 65 22.09 -2.12 -11.45
CA PRO A 65 20.82 -2.11 -12.19
C PRO A 65 20.73 -3.21 -13.25
N THR A 66 21.82 -3.47 -13.97
CA THR A 66 21.87 -4.51 -15.01
C THR A 66 21.60 -5.90 -14.44
N LYS A 67 22.21 -6.22 -13.30
CA LYS A 67 22.06 -7.52 -12.62
C LYS A 67 20.69 -7.67 -11.97
N TRP A 68 20.13 -6.57 -11.47
CA TRP A 68 18.78 -6.57 -10.93
C TRP A 68 17.73 -6.78 -12.04
N LEU A 69 17.84 -6.03 -13.13
CA LEU A 69 16.89 -6.03 -14.24
C LEU A 69 16.99 -7.27 -15.14
N SER A 70 18.10 -7.99 -15.13
CA SER A 70 18.26 -9.23 -15.91
C SER A 70 17.56 -10.44 -15.29
N ARG A 71 17.02 -10.31 -14.06
CA ARG A 71 16.28 -11.39 -13.40
C ARG A 71 14.94 -11.61 -14.08
N LEU A 72 14.69 -12.86 -14.45
CA LEU A 72 13.44 -13.31 -15.07
C LEU A 72 12.46 -13.81 -14.01
N GLY A 73 11.16 -13.74 -14.32
CA GLY A 73 10.11 -14.34 -13.49
C GLY A 73 10.00 -13.75 -12.09
N GLN A 74 10.33 -12.46 -11.93
CA GLN A 74 10.20 -11.79 -10.64
C GLN A 74 8.71 -11.64 -10.28
N THR A 75 8.40 -11.89 -9.02
CA THR A 75 7.06 -11.78 -8.46
C THR A 75 7.05 -10.87 -7.25
N ASP A 76 5.87 -10.34 -6.93
CA ASP A 76 5.65 -9.45 -5.80
C ASP A 76 4.31 -9.79 -5.14
N ILE A 77 4.35 -10.00 -3.82
CA ILE A 77 3.19 -10.35 -3.01
C ILE A 77 2.23 -9.17 -2.89
N ASP A 78 2.74 -7.94 -2.90
CA ASP A 78 1.95 -6.71 -2.72
C ASP A 78 1.10 -6.39 -3.94
N LEU A 79 1.40 -6.99 -5.09
CA LEU A 79 0.61 -6.81 -6.30
C LEU A 79 -0.83 -7.26 -6.15
N ALA A 80 -1.13 -8.28 -5.34
CA ALA A 80 -2.51 -8.66 -5.07
C ALA A 80 -3.28 -7.50 -4.38
N THR A 81 -2.64 -6.80 -3.44
CA THR A 81 -3.18 -5.57 -2.82
C THR A 81 -3.35 -4.46 -3.85
N HIS A 82 -2.31 -4.16 -4.65
CA HIS A 82 -2.36 -3.09 -5.65
C HIS A 82 -3.44 -3.33 -6.71
N LEU A 83 -3.53 -4.54 -7.26
CA LEU A 83 -4.52 -4.91 -8.26
C LEU A 83 -5.94 -4.84 -7.69
N THR A 84 -6.14 -5.25 -6.44
CA THR A 84 -7.42 -5.11 -5.74
C THR A 84 -7.82 -3.64 -5.62
N ILE A 85 -6.94 -2.78 -5.11
CA ILE A 85 -7.23 -1.33 -4.99
C ILE A 85 -7.51 -0.71 -6.36
N ILE A 86 -6.73 -1.05 -7.38
CA ILE A 86 -6.96 -0.55 -8.75
C ILE A 86 -8.35 -0.95 -9.25
N TYR A 87 -8.73 -2.22 -9.13
CA TYR A 87 -10.04 -2.68 -9.59
C TYR A 87 -11.21 -1.96 -8.89
N HIS A 88 -11.07 -1.68 -7.60
CA HIS A 88 -12.13 -1.06 -6.79
C HIS A 88 -12.18 0.47 -6.89
N ALA A 89 -11.03 1.15 -6.93
CA ALA A 89 -10.92 2.61 -6.78
C ALA A 89 -9.86 3.26 -7.70
N GLY A 90 -9.27 2.51 -8.63
CA GLY A 90 -8.25 3.02 -9.55
C GLY A 90 -8.81 4.04 -10.53
N ILE A 91 -8.05 5.11 -10.75
CA ILE A 91 -8.33 6.14 -11.74
C ILE A 91 -7.50 5.85 -13.00
N CYS A 92 -8.17 5.74 -14.15
CA CYS A 92 -7.49 5.59 -15.43
C CYS A 92 -6.92 6.95 -15.87
N PHE A 93 -5.60 7.01 -16.03
CA PHE A 93 -4.92 8.19 -16.56
C PHE A 93 -4.89 8.19 -18.09
N ASP A 94 -4.57 7.04 -18.69
CA ASP A 94 -4.52 6.84 -20.13
C ASP A 94 -4.90 5.39 -20.48
N GLY A 95 -5.56 5.22 -21.63
CA GLY A 95 -6.05 3.93 -22.14
C GLY A 95 -7.49 3.57 -21.72
N PRO A 96 -7.87 2.28 -21.84
CA PRO A 96 -9.21 1.81 -21.51
C PRO A 96 -9.57 1.93 -20.02
N PRO A 97 -10.87 2.00 -19.68
CA PRO A 97 -11.31 2.02 -18.28
C PRO A 97 -10.80 0.79 -17.50
N VAL A 98 -10.45 0.98 -16.22
CA VAL A 98 -9.84 -0.07 -15.38
C VAL A 98 -10.62 -1.39 -15.43
N LYS A 99 -11.94 -1.35 -15.27
CA LYS A 99 -12.80 -2.56 -15.24
C LYS A 99 -12.90 -3.31 -16.57
N THR A 100 -12.36 -2.75 -17.67
CA THR A 100 -12.30 -3.46 -18.97
C THR A 100 -11.06 -4.34 -19.10
N LEU A 101 -10.01 -4.07 -18.31
CA LEU A 101 -8.72 -4.76 -18.40
C LEU A 101 -8.39 -5.54 -17.13
N PHE A 102 -8.74 -5.00 -15.97
CA PHE A 102 -8.50 -5.62 -14.67
C PHE A 102 -9.73 -6.38 -14.21
N HIS A 103 -9.51 -7.53 -13.58
CA HIS A 103 -10.54 -8.38 -12.98
C HIS A 103 -10.40 -8.38 -11.46
N PRO A 104 -11.44 -8.78 -10.72
CA PRO A 104 -11.31 -9.06 -9.29
C PRO A 104 -10.16 -10.04 -9.03
N ILE A 105 -9.42 -9.81 -7.95
CA ILE A 105 -8.38 -10.70 -7.45
C ILE A 105 -9.03 -11.70 -6.49
N ALA A 106 -8.50 -12.93 -6.43
CA ALA A 106 -8.98 -13.95 -5.50
C ALA A 106 -8.90 -13.44 -4.05
N LYS A 107 -9.91 -13.78 -3.25
CA LYS A 107 -10.01 -13.31 -1.87
C LYS A 107 -8.78 -13.74 -1.06
N GLU A 108 -8.32 -14.95 -1.31
CA GLU A 108 -7.19 -15.62 -0.66
C GLU A 108 -5.87 -14.92 -1.00
N ASP A 109 -5.66 -14.52 -2.25
CA ASP A 109 -4.47 -13.79 -2.68
C ASP A 109 -4.39 -12.42 -2.00
N TYR A 110 -5.51 -11.68 -2.01
CA TYR A 110 -5.57 -10.37 -1.34
C TYR A 110 -5.36 -10.50 0.17
N LEU A 111 -5.99 -11.49 0.80
CA LEU A 111 -5.83 -11.76 2.23
C LEU A 111 -4.38 -12.13 2.56
N ASN A 112 -3.74 -12.97 1.74
CA ASN A 112 -2.34 -13.36 1.91
C ASN A 112 -1.41 -12.14 1.83
N ALA A 113 -1.64 -11.23 0.89
CA ALA A 113 -0.83 -10.02 0.74
C ALA A 113 -0.98 -9.07 1.92
N ILE A 114 -2.20 -8.73 2.35
CA ILE A 114 -2.38 -7.80 3.47
C ILE A 114 -1.94 -8.40 4.81
N LEU A 115 -2.05 -9.73 4.99
CA LEU A 115 -1.56 -10.39 6.19
C LEU A 115 -0.03 -10.44 6.23
N ALA A 116 0.64 -10.59 5.08
CA ALA A 116 2.10 -10.52 5.02
C ALA A 116 2.61 -9.14 5.49
N ASP A 117 2.05 -8.04 4.96
CA ASP A 117 2.37 -6.67 5.39
C ASP A 117 2.00 -6.46 6.88
N TYR A 118 0.88 -7.00 7.35
CA TYR A 118 0.48 -6.95 8.76
C TYR A 118 1.51 -7.60 9.70
N TYR A 119 1.95 -8.82 9.41
CA TYR A 119 2.92 -9.50 10.26
C TYR A 119 4.26 -8.78 10.30
N ASP A 120 4.71 -8.24 9.17
CA ASP A 120 5.91 -7.39 9.10
C ASP A 120 5.73 -6.11 9.94
N CYS A 121 4.58 -5.44 9.79
CA CYS A 121 4.22 -4.24 10.55
C CYS A 121 4.24 -4.46 12.07
N ILE A 122 3.79 -5.63 12.56
CA ILE A 122 3.80 -5.96 13.99
C ILE A 122 5.22 -6.28 14.47
N ALA A 123 6.01 -7.00 13.67
CA ALA A 123 7.39 -7.33 14.01
C ALA A 123 8.28 -6.09 14.10
N HIS A 124 8.03 -5.08 13.25
CA HIS A 124 8.83 -3.86 13.10
C HIS A 124 8.07 -2.58 13.47
N PHE A 125 7.09 -2.68 14.38
CA PHE A 125 6.16 -1.58 14.67
C PHE A 125 6.86 -0.26 15.06
N GLU A 126 7.95 -0.34 15.82
CA GLU A 126 8.68 0.85 16.29
C GLU A 126 9.36 1.63 15.16
N GLU A 127 9.67 0.98 14.03
CA GLU A 127 10.36 1.60 12.89
C GLU A 127 9.42 2.54 12.11
N ASN A 128 8.14 2.19 12.00
CA ASN A 128 7.13 3.00 11.31
C ASN A 128 5.72 2.85 11.90
N PRO A 129 5.48 3.35 13.13
CA PRO A 129 4.26 3.05 13.89
C PRO A 129 2.99 3.55 13.22
N ILE A 130 3.05 4.68 12.49
CA ILE A 130 1.89 5.21 11.78
C ILE A 130 1.53 4.30 10.60
N TYR A 131 2.52 3.89 9.80
CA TYR A 131 2.30 2.95 8.70
C TYR A 131 1.73 1.63 9.22
N SER A 132 2.33 1.08 10.28
CA SER A 132 1.93 -0.19 10.89
C SER A 132 0.51 -0.15 11.45
N ALA A 133 0.14 0.92 12.16
CA ALA A 133 -1.22 1.09 12.67
C ALA A 133 -2.25 1.17 11.54
N LEU A 134 -2.01 2.01 10.52
CA LEU A 134 -2.97 2.19 9.43
C LEU A 134 -3.13 0.93 8.58
N ASN A 135 -2.07 0.19 8.31
CA ASN A 135 -2.18 -1.11 7.61
C ASN A 135 -2.87 -2.17 8.47
N SER A 136 -2.63 -2.19 9.79
CA SER A 136 -3.36 -3.06 10.71
C SER A 136 -4.87 -2.79 10.70
N PHE A 137 -5.28 -1.51 10.64
CA PHE A 137 -6.69 -1.14 10.51
C PHE A 137 -7.30 -1.59 9.18
N ARG A 138 -6.56 -1.52 8.07
CA ARG A 138 -7.02 -2.05 6.78
C ARG A 138 -7.28 -3.55 6.85
N VAL A 139 -6.39 -4.30 7.50
CA VAL A 139 -6.54 -5.74 7.71
C VAL A 139 -7.75 -6.04 8.59
N LEU A 140 -7.91 -5.31 9.70
CA LEU A 140 -9.04 -5.48 10.60
C LEU A 140 -10.37 -5.19 9.89
N ALA A 141 -10.48 -4.09 9.15
CA ALA A 141 -11.68 -3.72 8.39
C ALA A 141 -12.06 -4.78 7.34
N TYR A 142 -11.05 -5.39 6.71
CA TYR A 142 -11.29 -6.46 5.75
C TYR A 142 -11.72 -7.76 6.43
N LEU A 143 -11.10 -8.14 7.54
CA LEU A 143 -11.46 -9.36 8.28
C LEU A 143 -12.84 -9.26 8.93
N SER A 144 -13.22 -8.09 9.44
CA SER A 144 -14.51 -7.89 10.13
C SER A 144 -15.66 -7.69 9.16
N GLU A 145 -15.47 -6.89 8.11
CA GLU A 145 -16.56 -6.37 7.27
C GLU A 145 -16.29 -6.54 5.76
N SER A 146 -15.19 -7.19 5.35
CA SER A 146 -14.76 -7.28 3.94
C SER A 146 -14.60 -5.91 3.26
N LYS A 147 -14.31 -4.86 4.03
CA LYS A 147 -14.07 -3.51 3.53
C LYS A 147 -12.65 -3.37 2.97
N ILE A 148 -12.55 -2.82 1.77
CA ILE A 148 -11.28 -2.47 1.12
C ILE A 148 -11.11 -0.97 1.24
N LEU A 149 -10.18 -0.53 2.09
CA LEU A 149 -10.01 0.87 2.47
C LEU A 149 -8.61 1.39 2.12
N SER A 150 -8.53 2.69 1.85
CA SER A 150 -7.26 3.42 1.87
C SER A 150 -6.71 3.48 3.31
N LYS A 151 -5.44 3.85 3.48
CA LYS A 151 -4.86 4.05 4.83
C LYS A 151 -5.60 5.13 5.61
N TYR A 152 -5.98 6.21 4.93
CA TYR A 152 -6.75 7.29 5.52
C TYR A 152 -8.13 6.82 5.98
N ASP A 153 -8.89 6.17 5.09
CA ASP A 153 -10.24 5.70 5.40
C ASP A 153 -10.25 4.60 6.46
N ALA A 154 -9.22 3.74 6.49
CA ALA A 154 -9.07 2.73 7.53
C ALA A 154 -8.80 3.35 8.90
N GLY A 155 -8.00 4.42 8.95
CA GLY A 155 -7.80 5.21 10.17
C GLY A 155 -9.11 5.80 10.67
N LEU A 156 -9.88 6.46 9.80
CA LEU A 156 -11.20 7.00 10.15
C LEU A 156 -12.18 5.92 10.60
N TRP A 157 -12.23 4.80 9.87
CA TRP A 157 -13.09 3.66 10.20
C TRP A 157 -12.76 3.09 11.59
N ALA A 158 -11.47 2.97 11.93
CA ALA A 158 -11.05 2.41 13.21
C ALA A 158 -11.37 3.31 14.41
N ILE A 159 -11.31 4.64 14.24
CA ILE A 159 -11.58 5.59 15.34
C ILE A 159 -13.06 5.97 15.47
N GLN A 160 -13.88 5.71 14.45
CA GLN A 160 -15.30 6.09 14.44
C GLN A 160 -16.08 5.60 15.67
N PRO A 161 -15.95 4.34 16.13
CA PRO A 161 -16.63 3.87 17.34
C PRO A 161 -16.15 4.61 18.60
N LEU A 162 -14.88 5.01 18.65
CA LEU A 162 -14.30 5.72 19.79
C LEU A 162 -14.85 7.16 19.88
N ILE A 163 -14.97 7.84 18.73
CA ILE A 163 -15.51 9.22 18.66
C ILE A 163 -16.93 9.28 19.22
N GLN A 164 -17.76 8.27 18.98
CA GLN A 164 -19.14 8.20 19.50
C GLN A 164 -19.22 8.13 21.03
N HIS A 165 -18.11 7.78 21.70
CA HIS A 165 -18.02 7.68 23.15
C HIS A 165 -17.14 8.77 23.77
N LEU A 166 -16.60 9.70 22.96
CA LEU A 166 -15.85 10.83 23.47
C LEU A 166 -16.79 11.83 24.16
N PRO A 167 -16.44 12.32 25.36
CA PRO A 167 -17.18 13.41 26.00
C PRO A 167 -17.28 14.63 25.09
N ASP A 168 -18.37 15.41 25.20
CA ASP A 168 -18.63 16.62 24.39
C ASP A 168 -17.50 17.67 24.40
N THR A 169 -16.59 17.60 25.37
CA THR A 169 -15.36 18.41 25.41
C THR A 169 -14.40 18.15 24.24
N TYR A 170 -14.50 17.00 23.59
CA TYR A 170 -13.62 16.58 22.49
C TYR A 170 -14.34 16.47 21.13
N SER A 171 -15.66 16.70 21.09
CA SER A 171 -16.48 16.55 19.88
C SER A 171 -16.24 17.64 18.82
N ASN A 172 -15.58 18.75 19.20
CA ASN A 172 -15.13 19.82 18.30
C ASN A 172 -13.66 19.70 17.87
N ILE A 173 -12.95 18.65 18.26
CA ILE A 173 -11.60 18.43 17.74
C ILE A 173 -11.75 17.95 16.31
N ASP A 174 -11.47 18.85 15.37
CA ASP A 174 -11.29 18.45 13.99
C ASP A 174 -10.17 17.40 13.96
N ILE A 175 -10.42 16.25 13.33
CA ILE A 175 -9.40 15.18 13.21
C ILE A 175 -8.14 15.74 12.51
N PHE A 176 -8.26 16.85 11.79
CA PHE A 176 -7.16 17.63 11.23
C PHE A 176 -6.33 18.43 12.28
N GLU A 177 -6.88 18.83 13.43
CA GLU A 177 -6.10 19.47 14.52
C GLU A 177 -5.33 18.45 15.38
N LEU A 178 -5.79 17.20 15.40
CA LEU A 178 -5.12 16.07 16.08
C LEU A 178 -3.72 15.79 15.50
N THR A 179 -3.45 16.14 14.24
CA THR A 179 -2.12 15.99 13.64
C THR A 179 -1.06 16.93 14.21
N ASP A 180 -1.46 18.09 14.76
CA ASP A 180 -0.55 19.07 15.37
C ASP A 180 -0.41 18.88 16.90
N HIS A 181 -1.41 18.30 17.57
CA HIS A 181 -1.42 18.08 19.02
C HIS A 181 -1.02 16.66 19.49
N LYS A 182 -0.14 15.98 18.73
CA LYS A 182 0.28 14.58 18.92
C LYS A 182 0.66 14.13 20.34
N LYS A 183 1.14 15.00 21.22
CA LYS A 183 1.66 14.58 22.54
C LYS A 183 0.61 14.46 23.64
N LEU A 184 -0.52 15.17 23.54
CA LEU A 184 -1.51 15.21 24.62
C LEU A 184 -2.48 14.02 24.52
N ILE A 185 -3.05 13.81 23.33
CA ILE A 185 -4.01 12.74 23.08
C ILE A 185 -3.41 11.35 23.27
N LEU A 186 -2.16 11.12 22.86
CA LEU A 186 -1.48 9.84 23.08
C LEU A 186 -1.25 9.54 24.57
N LYS A 187 -1.07 10.56 25.42
CA LYS A 187 -0.86 10.38 26.86
C LYS A 187 -2.18 10.03 27.56
N ASP A 188 -3.26 10.69 27.17
CA ASP A 188 -4.59 10.45 27.75
C ASP A 188 -5.18 9.11 27.31
N LEU A 189 -4.99 8.71 26.04
CA LEU A 189 -5.35 7.38 25.56
C LEU A 189 -4.59 6.27 26.28
N LYS A 190 -3.29 6.48 26.54
CA LYS A 190 -2.47 5.50 27.25
C LYS A 190 -2.93 5.33 28.69
N GLN A 191 -3.25 6.42 29.37
CA GLN A 191 -3.79 6.40 30.73
C GLN A 191 -5.16 5.68 30.78
N GLN A 192 -6.06 5.97 29.85
CA GLN A 192 -7.38 5.32 29.81
C GLN A 192 -7.30 3.81 29.53
N ILE A 193 -6.35 3.38 28.70
CA ILE A 193 -6.11 1.96 28.47
C ILE A 193 -5.55 1.31 29.74
N GLU A 194 -4.59 1.94 30.41
CA GLU A 194 -4.01 1.43 31.67
C GLU A 194 -5.05 1.35 32.82
N ASP A 195 -6.00 2.30 32.86
CA ASP A 195 -7.09 2.31 33.85
C ASP A 195 -8.19 1.28 33.53
N SER A 196 -8.31 0.84 32.28
CA SER A 196 -9.29 -0.18 31.85
C SER A 196 -8.82 -1.63 32.03
N VAL A 197 -7.53 -1.82 32.32
CA VAL A 197 -6.87 -3.13 32.50
C VAL A 197 -6.60 -3.44 33.98
N ASN A 198 -6.89 -2.50 34.89
CA ASN A 198 -6.90 -2.70 36.35
C ASN A 198 -8.33 -2.74 36.89
#